data_AF-A0A444Z444-F1
#
_entry.id   AF-A0A444Z444-F1
#
_cell.length_a   1.000
_cell.length_b   1.000
_cell.length_c   1.000
_cell.angle_alpha   90.00
_cell.angle_beta   90.00
_cell.angle_gamma   90.00
#
_symmetry.space_group_name_H-M   'P 1'
#
loop_
_entity.id
_entity.type
_entity.pdbx_description
1 polymer ?
#
loop_
_entity_poly.entity_id
_entity_poly.type
_entity_poly.pdbx_seq_one_letter_code
_entity_poly.pdbx_strand_id
1 'polypeptide(L)'
;MDDQVFPDDILMEIFIQTDPKTVARCKTASTTWHVPLSSDEFRRDNTLANIRKHHKVLRQIGDQERYCSTESFCLVDCIDRGRVAAPMLEQLGIHGWWSVIGSDYGMICVWYSPTDFDLRLLVCNPLLRVAQQLDDPADTLY
;
A
#
# COMPACT_ATOMS: atom_id res chain seq x y z
N MET A 1 -21.63 -29.41 -10.65
CA MET A 1 -20.76 -28.44 -11.34
C MET A 1 -21.66 -27.34 -11.84
N ASP A 2 -21.20 -26.11 -11.65
CA ASP A 2 -21.69 -24.83 -12.16
C ASP A 2 -22.96 -24.22 -11.55
N ASP A 3 -22.75 -23.40 -10.52
CA ASP A 3 -23.60 -22.24 -10.19
C ASP A 3 -22.77 -20.95 -10.35
N GLN A 4 -22.09 -20.80 -11.49
CA GLN A 4 -21.44 -19.54 -11.82
C GLN A 4 -22.46 -18.61 -12.47
N VAL A 5 -22.91 -17.60 -11.72
CA VAL A 5 -24.02 -16.70 -12.10
C VAL A 5 -23.65 -15.80 -13.29
N PHE A 6 -22.36 -15.51 -13.49
CA PHE A 6 -21.86 -14.65 -14.55
C PHE A 6 -20.75 -15.30 -15.37
N PRO A 7 -20.71 -15.06 -16.69
CA PRO A 7 -19.58 -15.40 -17.54
C PRO A 7 -18.25 -14.80 -17.04
N ASP A 8 -17.12 -15.48 -17.34
CA ASP A 8 -15.79 -15.07 -16.88
C ASP A 8 -15.37 -13.68 -17.37
N ASP A 9 -15.73 -13.31 -18.60
CA ASP A 9 -15.48 -12.00 -19.19
C ASP A 9 -16.20 -10.89 -18.41
N ILE A 10 -17.46 -11.11 -18.04
CA ILE A 10 -18.24 -10.16 -17.22
C ILE A 10 -17.66 -10.05 -15.82
N LEU A 11 -17.28 -11.18 -15.21
CA LEU A 11 -16.61 -11.15 -13.91
C LEU A 11 -15.27 -10.41 -13.98
N MET A 12 -14.56 -10.54 -15.10
CA MET A 12 -13.30 -9.83 -15.27
C MET A 12 -13.47 -8.33 -15.41
N GLU A 13 -14.48 -7.87 -16.14
CA GLU A 13 -14.84 -6.44 -16.16
C GLU A 13 -15.21 -5.92 -14.77
N ILE A 14 -15.97 -6.70 -14.00
CA ILE A 14 -16.30 -6.36 -12.61
C ILE A 14 -15.02 -6.23 -11.77
N PHE A 15 -14.12 -7.20 -11.85
CA PHE A 15 -12.86 -7.17 -11.11
C PHE A 15 -11.96 -6.00 -11.54
N ILE A 16 -11.91 -5.65 -12.82
CA ILE A 16 -11.16 -4.48 -13.32
C ILE A 16 -11.70 -3.20 -12.67
N GLN A 17 -13.02 -3.05 -12.56
CA GLN A 17 -13.65 -1.86 -11.99
C GLN A 17 -13.64 -1.83 -10.45
N THR A 18 -13.42 -2.97 -9.81
CA THR A 18 -13.40 -3.15 -8.36
C THR A 18 -12.10 -2.60 -7.75
N ASP A 19 -12.18 -2.10 -6.51
CA ASP A 19 -11.01 -1.57 -5.83
C ASP A 19 -9.90 -2.65 -5.65
N PRO A 20 -8.62 -2.28 -5.77
CA PRO A 20 -7.52 -3.24 -5.72
C PRO A 20 -7.46 -4.08 -4.43
N LYS A 21 -7.97 -3.55 -3.30
CA LYS A 21 -7.95 -4.27 -2.02
C LYS A 21 -8.97 -5.41 -2.03
N THR A 22 -10.18 -5.17 -2.54
CA THR A 22 -11.19 -6.22 -2.70
C THR A 22 -10.71 -7.28 -3.69
N VAL A 23 -10.12 -6.88 -4.82
CA VAL A 23 -9.52 -7.81 -5.79
C VAL A 23 -8.44 -8.68 -5.16
N ALA A 24 -7.54 -8.12 -4.34
CA ALA A 24 -6.51 -8.88 -3.64
C ALA A 24 -7.09 -9.94 -2.68
N ARG A 25 -8.25 -9.64 -2.05
CA ARG A 25 -8.98 -10.61 -1.22
C ARG A 25 -9.61 -11.71 -2.06
N CYS A 26 -10.22 -11.37 -3.19
CA CYS A 26 -10.77 -12.36 -4.13
C CYS A 26 -9.69 -13.30 -4.67
N LYS A 27 -8.51 -12.75 -4.99
CA LYS A 27 -7.33 -13.52 -5.42
C LYS A 27 -6.85 -14.54 -4.39
N THR A 28 -6.90 -14.18 -3.11
CA THR A 28 -6.46 -15.07 -2.01
C THR A 28 -7.53 -16.08 -1.59
N ALA A 29 -8.81 -15.76 -1.79
CA ALA A 29 -9.93 -16.63 -1.43
C ALA A 29 -10.31 -17.65 -2.51
N SER A 30 -9.84 -17.50 -3.75
CA SER A 30 -10.20 -18.38 -4.88
C SER A 30 -9.00 -18.78 -5.72
N THR A 31 -8.79 -20.09 -5.86
CA THR A 31 -7.78 -20.66 -6.77
C THR A 31 -8.12 -20.41 -8.23
N THR A 32 -9.41 -20.34 -8.59
CA THR A 32 -9.87 -20.04 -9.95
C THR A 32 -9.45 -18.63 -10.37
N TRP A 33 -9.60 -17.66 -9.48
CA TRP A 33 -9.29 -16.26 -9.75
C TRP A 33 -7.83 -15.89 -9.48
N HIS A 34 -7.09 -16.75 -8.76
CA HIS A 34 -5.70 -16.48 -8.43
C HIS A 34 -4.84 -16.16 -9.66
N VAL A 35 -4.93 -17.00 -10.71
CA VAL A 35 -4.11 -16.84 -11.92
C VAL A 35 -4.55 -15.63 -12.76
N PRO A 36 -5.84 -15.47 -13.14
CA PRO A 36 -6.28 -14.31 -13.92
C PRO A 36 -5.99 -12.97 -13.24
N LEU A 37 -6.27 -12.87 -11.94
CA LEU A 37 -6.06 -11.65 -11.15
C LEU A 37 -4.59 -11.35 -10.84
N SER A 38 -3.68 -12.31 -11.10
CA SER A 38 -2.23 -12.10 -10.97
C SER A 38 -1.58 -11.66 -12.28
N SER A 39 -2.29 -11.74 -13.41
CA SER A 39 -1.73 -11.38 -14.72
C SER A 39 -1.36 -9.89 -14.79
N ASP A 40 -0.29 -9.57 -15.51
CA ASP A 40 0.18 -8.19 -15.67
C ASP A 40 -0.83 -7.32 -16.43
N GLU A 41 -1.57 -7.92 -17.37
CA GLU A 41 -2.65 -7.26 -18.09
C GLU A 41 -3.76 -6.81 -17.14
N PHE A 42 -4.30 -7.74 -16.34
CA PHE A 42 -5.32 -7.41 -15.35
C PHE A 42 -4.83 -6.36 -14.35
N ARG A 43 -3.59 -6.50 -13.84
CA ARG A 43 -3.02 -5.55 -12.88
C ARG A 43 -2.93 -4.14 -13.46
N ARG A 44 -2.53 -4.02 -14.73
CA ARG A 44 -2.46 -2.74 -15.44
C ARG A 44 -3.85 -2.12 -15.58
N ASP A 45 -4.81 -2.89 -16.06
CA ASP A 45 -6.16 -2.40 -16.36
C ASP A 45 -6.92 -2.02 -15.08
N ASN A 46 -6.82 -2.85 -14.03
CA ASN A 46 -7.37 -2.53 -12.72
C ASN A 46 -6.72 -1.26 -12.13
N THR A 47 -5.40 -1.08 -12.30
CA THR A 47 -4.71 0.14 -11.85
C THR A 47 -5.23 1.36 -12.59
N LEU A 48 -5.30 1.32 -13.93
CA LEU A 48 -5.79 2.43 -14.75
C LEU A 48 -7.25 2.77 -14.44
N ALA A 49 -8.09 1.76 -14.19
CA ALA A 49 -9.49 1.96 -13.83
C ALA A 49 -9.68 2.60 -12.44
N ASN A 50 -8.72 2.44 -11.52
CA ASN A 50 -8.87 2.86 -10.12
C ASN A 50 -7.94 4.00 -9.67
N ILE A 51 -6.91 4.36 -10.45
CA ILE A 51 -5.88 5.35 -10.10
C ILE A 51 -6.44 6.71 -9.65
N ARG A 52 -7.57 7.15 -10.21
CA ARG A 52 -8.21 8.43 -9.87
C ARG A 52 -9.47 8.29 -9.01
N LYS A 53 -9.92 7.08 -8.72
CA LYS A 53 -11.15 6.85 -7.93
C LYS A 53 -10.89 7.06 -6.43
N HIS A 54 -9.67 6.82 -5.97
CA HIS A 54 -9.30 6.96 -4.57
C HIS A 54 -8.41 8.19 -4.35
N HIS A 55 -9.06 9.34 -4.10
CA HIS A 55 -8.36 10.54 -3.60
C HIS A 55 -8.09 10.36 -2.11
N LYS A 56 -7.05 9.60 -1.79
CA LYS A 56 -6.61 9.42 -0.41
C LYS A 56 -5.36 10.24 -0.17
N VAL A 57 -5.42 11.09 0.83
CA VAL A 57 -4.25 11.83 1.30
C VAL A 57 -3.61 11.02 2.41
N LEU A 58 -2.31 10.78 2.27
CA LEU A 58 -1.50 10.28 3.38
C LEU A 58 -1.25 11.44 4.34
N ARG A 59 -1.76 11.32 5.57
CA ARG A 59 -1.48 12.26 6.64
C ARG A 59 -0.50 11.65 7.62
N GLN A 60 0.71 12.19 7.66
CA GLN A 60 1.65 11.89 8.73
C GLN A 60 1.09 12.42 10.06
N ILE A 61 1.08 11.54 11.07
CA ILE A 61 0.80 11.92 12.45
C ILE A 61 2.17 12.16 13.08
N GLY A 62 2.38 13.36 13.62
CA GLY A 62 3.69 13.79 14.13
C GLY A 62 4.21 12.96 15.28
N ASP A 63 5.41 13.32 15.74
CA ASP A 63 6.22 12.67 16.77
C ASP A 63 5.43 11.85 17.81
N GLN A 64 5.64 10.54 17.76
CA GLN A 64 4.94 9.56 18.59
C GLN A 64 5.17 9.81 20.08
N GLU A 65 6.35 10.27 20.48
CA GLU A 65 6.67 10.59 21.87
C GLU A 65 5.93 11.85 22.34
N ARG A 66 5.80 12.84 21.45
CA ARG A 66 5.13 14.10 21.75
C ARG A 66 3.60 13.98 21.76
N TYR A 67 3.04 13.07 20.95
CA TYR A 67 1.60 12.94 20.75
C TYR A 67 0.99 11.63 21.29
N CYS A 68 1.78 10.72 21.88
CA CYS A 68 1.34 9.44 22.44
C CYS A 68 0.44 8.63 21.47
N SER A 69 0.70 8.74 20.16
CA SER A 69 -0.09 8.04 19.13
C SER A 69 0.43 6.62 18.94
N THR A 70 -0.43 5.63 18.70
CA THR A 70 -0.01 4.32 18.18
C THR A 70 0.02 4.28 16.65
N GLU A 71 -0.38 5.38 16.01
CA GLU A 71 -0.47 5.54 14.56
C GLU A 71 0.56 6.54 14.06
N SER A 72 1.36 6.13 13.09
CA SER A 72 2.38 6.95 12.42
C SER A 72 1.78 7.77 11.28
N PHE A 73 0.76 7.22 10.60
CA PHE A 73 0.06 7.88 9.51
C PHE A 73 -1.37 7.35 9.43
N CYS A 74 -2.24 8.18 8.85
CA CYS A 74 -3.57 7.76 8.48
C CYS A 74 -3.85 8.10 7.02
N LEU A 75 -4.58 7.23 6.34
CA LEU A 75 -5.14 7.52 5.04
C LEU A 75 -6.46 8.25 5.26
N VAL A 76 -6.53 9.47 4.76
CA VAL A 76 -7.75 10.27 4.81
C VAL A 76 -8.41 10.20 3.44
N ASP A 77 -9.63 9.67 3.40
CA ASP A 77 -10.48 9.78 2.23
C ASP A 77 -10.93 11.23 2.06
N CYS A 78 -10.59 11.87 0.95
CA CYS A 78 -10.92 13.28 0.72
C CYS A 78 -12.41 13.52 0.47
N ILE A 79 -13.16 12.49 0.08
CA ILE A 79 -14.59 12.59 -0.26
C ILE A 79 -15.42 12.29 0.98
N ASP A 80 -15.16 11.14 1.62
CA ASP A 80 -15.98 10.65 2.73
C ASP A 80 -15.49 11.13 4.10
N ARG A 81 -14.33 11.80 4.15
CA ARG A 81 -13.58 12.17 5.38
C ARG A 81 -13.24 10.99 6.29
N GLY A 82 -13.48 9.77 5.81
CA GLY A 82 -13.13 8.53 6.50
C GLY A 82 -11.64 8.48 6.75
N ARG A 83 -11.26 8.05 7.95
CA ARG A 83 -9.86 7.84 8.32
C ARG A 83 -9.61 6.35 8.45
N VAL A 84 -8.64 5.87 7.70
CA VAL A 84 -8.10 4.52 7.88
C VAL A 84 -6.78 4.68 8.60
N ALA A 85 -6.81 4.34 9.88
CA ALA A 85 -5.61 4.14 10.68
C ALA A 85 -4.72 3.11 10.00
N ALA A 86 -3.42 3.38 9.94
CA ALA A 86 -2.47 2.42 9.48
C ALA A 86 -1.39 2.22 10.56
N PRO A 87 -1.12 0.96 10.92
CA PRO A 87 -0.18 0.67 11.98
C PRO A 87 1.22 1.07 11.56
N MET A 88 2.03 1.44 12.56
CA MET A 88 3.47 1.59 12.39
C MET A 88 4.06 0.29 11.85
N LEU A 89 4.91 0.40 10.84
CA LEU A 89 5.64 -0.77 10.35
C LEU A 89 6.68 -1.16 11.39
N GLU A 90 6.72 -2.45 11.74
CA GLU A 90 7.68 -2.98 12.72
C GLU A 90 9.13 -2.63 12.34
N GLN A 91 9.44 -2.50 11.05
CA GLN A 91 10.76 -2.14 10.55
C GLN A 91 11.22 -0.72 10.88
N LEU A 92 10.30 0.20 11.16
CA LEU A 92 10.66 1.56 11.58
C LEU A 92 11.12 1.60 13.05
N GLY A 93 10.85 0.55 13.82
CA GLY A 93 11.19 0.47 15.24
C GLY A 93 10.45 1.50 16.10
N ILE A 94 10.57 1.41 17.42
CA ILE A 94 10.00 2.39 18.37
C ILE A 94 10.90 3.61 18.61
N HIS A 95 12.13 3.58 18.10
CA HIS A 95 13.17 4.58 18.33
C HIS A 95 13.76 5.03 16.99
N GLY A 96 14.12 6.32 16.90
CA GLY A 96 14.66 6.93 15.69
C GLY A 96 13.75 8.01 15.11
N TRP A 97 14.21 8.66 14.05
CA TRP A 97 13.41 9.63 13.29
C TRP A 97 13.14 9.09 11.89
N TRP A 98 11.99 9.47 11.34
CA TRP A 98 11.62 9.11 9.99
C TRP A 98 10.78 10.22 9.35
N SER A 99 10.80 10.30 8.03
CA SER A 99 10.04 11.25 7.25
C SER A 99 9.57 10.63 5.94
N VAL A 100 8.34 10.92 5.55
CA VAL A 100 7.82 10.53 4.23
C VAL A 100 8.44 11.44 3.18
N ILE A 101 9.08 10.83 2.18
CA ILE A 101 9.67 11.56 1.05
C ILE A 101 8.84 11.43 -0.23
N GLY A 102 7.95 10.44 -0.30
CA GLY A 102 7.06 10.26 -1.44
C GLY A 102 6.01 9.20 -1.20
N SER A 103 4.99 9.20 -2.06
CA SER A 103 3.99 8.15 -2.12
C SER A 103 3.53 7.96 -3.55
N ASP A 104 3.37 6.70 -3.97
CA ASP A 104 2.82 6.38 -5.28
C ASP A 104 2.05 5.05 -5.25
N TYR A 105 0.88 4.99 -5.87
CA TYR A 105 -0.01 3.81 -5.90
C TYR A 105 -0.21 3.08 -4.55
N GLY A 106 -0.28 3.82 -3.44
CA GLY A 106 -0.44 3.26 -2.09
C GLY A 106 0.85 2.71 -1.47
N MET A 107 1.97 2.78 -2.19
CA MET A 107 3.30 2.67 -1.64
C MET A 107 3.70 4.01 -1.02
N ILE A 108 4.44 3.94 0.08
CA ILE A 108 5.03 5.09 0.76
C ILE A 108 6.53 4.87 0.77
N CYS A 109 7.26 5.91 0.41
CA CYS A 109 8.70 5.95 0.51
C CYS A 109 9.07 6.81 1.72
N VAL A 110 9.88 6.25 2.60
CA VAL A 110 10.23 6.81 3.90
C VAL A 110 11.76 6.82 4.05
N TRP A 111 12.31 7.95 4.45
CA TRP A 111 13.63 7.98 5.05
C TRP A 111 13.51 7.72 6.54
N TYR A 112 14.31 6.79 7.04
CA TYR A 112 14.32 6.47 8.45
C TYR A 112 15.75 6.30 8.96
N SER A 113 15.96 6.65 10.22
CA SER A 113 17.24 6.58 10.90
C SER A 113 17.01 5.92 12.26
N PRO A 114 17.32 4.62 12.43
CA PRO A 114 17.17 3.94 13.71
C PRO A 114 18.17 4.48 14.75
N THR A 115 19.28 5.07 14.29
CA THR A 115 20.24 5.86 15.07
C THR A 115 20.58 7.14 14.31
N ASP A 116 21.11 8.18 14.94
CA ASP A 116 21.38 9.48 14.29
C ASP A 116 22.34 9.45 13.08
N PHE A 117 23.00 8.32 12.81
CA PHE A 117 24.05 8.18 11.80
C PHE A 117 23.76 7.17 10.68
N ASP A 118 22.64 6.44 10.74
CA ASP A 118 22.33 5.35 9.80
C ASP A 118 21.07 5.70 9.01
N LEU A 119 21.23 6.47 7.92
CA LEU A 119 20.10 6.87 7.08
C LEU A 119 19.77 5.75 6.10
N ARG A 120 18.52 5.29 6.14
CA ARG A 120 18.04 4.20 5.28
C ARG A 120 16.79 4.61 4.53
N LEU A 121 16.60 3.96 3.37
CA LEU A 121 15.44 4.14 2.52
C LEU A 121 14.51 2.93 2.65
N LEU A 122 13.24 3.19 2.96
CA LEU A 122 12.21 2.16 3.06
C LEU A 122 11.08 2.46 2.10
N VAL A 123 10.71 1.49 1.27
CA VAL A 123 9.47 1.50 0.50
C VAL A 123 8.50 0.52 1.14
N CYS A 124 7.30 0.98 1.43
CA CYS A 124 6.32 0.17 2.13
C CYS A 124 4.90 0.33 1.61
N ASN A 125 4.12 -0.74 1.74
CA ASN A 125 2.68 -0.71 1.62
C ASN A 125 2.08 -0.97 3.00
N PRO A 126 1.62 0.09 3.69
CA PRO A 126 1.15 -0.07 5.06
C PRO A 126 -0.19 -0.80 5.18
N LEU A 127 -0.99 -0.82 4.11
CA LEU A 127 -2.23 -1.58 4.06
C LEU A 127 -1.95 -3.08 3.97
N LEU A 128 -0.91 -3.46 3.23
CA LEU A 128 -0.47 -4.85 3.09
C LEU A 128 0.52 -5.28 4.19
N ARG A 129 1.01 -4.33 5.00
CA ARG A 129 2.07 -4.53 6.01
C ARG A 129 3.33 -5.15 5.41
N VAL A 130 3.63 -4.79 4.17
CA VAL A 130 4.85 -5.20 3.47
C VAL A 130 5.77 -3.99 3.42
N ALA A 131 7.03 -4.17 3.75
CA ALA A 131 8.05 -3.17 3.50
C ALA A 131 9.33 -3.82 2.98
N GLN A 132 10.07 -3.02 2.23
CA GLN A 132 11.33 -3.38 1.63
C GLN A 132 12.29 -2.23 1.87
N GLN A 133 13.44 -2.54 2.47
CA GLN A 133 14.55 -1.62 2.52
C GLN A 133 15.16 -1.56 1.11
N LEU A 134 15.41 -0.35 0.63
CA LEU A 134 16.19 -0.13 -0.58
C LEU A 134 17.63 0.16 -0.17
N ASP A 135 18.56 -0.43 -0.90
CA ASP A 135 19.98 -0.12 -0.77
C ASP A 135 20.23 1.31 -1.26
N ASP A 136 21.23 1.97 -0.68
CA ASP A 136 21.65 3.27 -1.21
C ASP A 136 22.27 3.03 -2.60
N PRO A 137 21.73 3.65 -3.67
CA PRO A 137 22.35 3.54 -4.98
C PRO A 137 23.82 4.00 -4.97
N ALA A 138 24.22 4.89 -4.04
CA ALA A 138 25.60 5.30 -3.86
C ALA A 138 26.53 4.17 -3.41
N ASP A 139 26.03 3.15 -2.71
CA ASP A 139 26.82 2.00 -2.24
C ASP A 139 27.21 1.05 -3.37
N THR A 140 26.50 1.12 -4.51
CA THR A 140 26.76 0.28 -5.70
C THR A 140 27.62 0.95 -6.78
N LEU A 141 28.04 2.20 -6.56
CA LEU A 141 28.79 3.00 -7.54
C LEU A 141 30.32 2.90 -7.41
N TYR A 142 30.84 1.98 -6.59
CA TYR A 142 32.27 1.74 -6.38
C TYR A 142 32.77 0.41 -6.94
#